data_AF-A0A354A4G3-F1
#
_entry.id   AF-A0A354A4G3-F1
#
_cell.length_a   1.000
_cell.length_b   1.000
_cell.length_c   1.000
_cell.angle_alpha   90.00
_cell.angle_beta   90.00
_cell.angle_gamma   90.00
#
_symmetry.space_group_name_H-M   'P 1'
#
loop_
_entity.id
_entity.type
_entity.pdbx_description
1 polymer ?
#
loop_
_entity_poly.entity_id
_entity_poly.type
_entity_poly.pdbx_seq_one_letter_code
_entity_poly.pdbx_strand_id
1 'polypeptide(L)'
;MKILMFYAPSFWFKTFAKVLEDVPDRDVEESCENALVVFYHAEETDVERRGSVLTKFIKNVKWLSGKFNTKNLVLHSFNHLSSSKAPADFTGDLIAEAKERLIHTGFTVVETPFGYLNEWKIHVAGDSLAKVFKEL
;
A
#
# COMPACT_ATOMS: atom_id res chain seq x y z
N MET A 1 3.59 -10.14 6.99
CA MET A 1 3.39 -8.87 6.26
C MET A 1 2.86 -7.88 7.26
N LYS A 2 3.45 -6.69 7.27
CA LYS A 2 3.01 -5.58 8.10
C LYS A 2 2.36 -4.52 7.24
N ILE A 3 1.23 -4.01 7.72
CA ILE A 3 0.53 -2.89 7.09
C ILE A 3 0.26 -1.80 8.10
N LEU A 4 0.48 -0.56 7.68
CA LEU A 4 0.11 0.65 8.39
C LEU A 4 -0.82 1.45 7.50
N MET A 5 -2.06 1.60 7.94
CA MET A 5 -3.14 2.17 7.16
C MET A 5 -3.56 3.51 7.75
N PHE A 6 -3.70 4.50 6.88
CA PHE A 6 -4.20 5.83 7.23
C PHE A 6 -5.41 6.20 6.38
N TYR A 7 -6.48 6.65 7.00
CA TYR A 7 -7.48 7.41 6.25
C TYR A 7 -6.99 8.85 6.11
N ALA A 8 -6.79 9.27 4.87
CA ALA A 8 -6.19 10.54 4.54
C ALA A 8 -7.13 11.39 3.67
N PRO A 9 -7.62 12.54 4.18
CA PRO A 9 -8.33 13.50 3.35
C PRO A 9 -7.47 13.99 2.18
N SER A 10 -6.15 14.09 2.34
CA SER A 10 -5.22 14.35 1.25
C SER A 10 -3.92 13.57 1.37
N PHE A 11 -3.46 13.04 0.24
CA PHE A 11 -2.17 12.42 0.06
C PHE A 11 -1.57 12.89 -1.27
N TRP A 12 -0.31 13.31 -1.26
CA TRP A 12 0.45 13.66 -2.45
C TRP A 12 1.75 12.89 -2.44
N PHE A 13 2.24 12.49 -3.61
CA PHE A 13 3.57 11.93 -3.76
C PHE A 13 4.24 12.37 -5.06
N LYS A 14 5.57 12.32 -5.06
CA LYS A 14 6.42 12.50 -6.23
C LYS A 14 7.55 11.50 -6.23
N THR A 15 7.84 10.96 -7.40
CA THR A 15 8.95 10.03 -7.59
C THR A 15 10.27 10.79 -7.41
N PHE A 16 11.20 10.24 -6.62
CA PHE A 16 12.48 10.89 -6.33
C PHE A 16 13.67 10.14 -6.96
N ALA A 17 13.88 8.89 -6.58
CA ALA A 17 15.03 8.11 -7.04
C ALA A 17 14.69 6.63 -7.20
N LYS A 18 15.20 6.02 -8.26
CA LYS A 18 15.08 4.60 -8.55
C LYS A 18 16.02 3.79 -7.64
N VAL A 19 15.53 2.69 -7.09
CA VAL A 19 16.28 1.80 -6.19
C VAL A 19 16.43 0.40 -6.76
N LEU A 20 15.44 -0.08 -7.51
CA LEU A 20 15.54 -1.33 -8.26
C LEU A 20 15.90 -1.02 -9.71
N GLU A 21 16.99 -1.58 -10.22
CA GLU A 21 17.44 -1.27 -11.58
C GLU A 21 16.47 -1.80 -12.65
N ASP A 22 15.87 -2.96 -12.41
CA ASP A 22 15.03 -3.69 -13.36
C ASP A 22 13.59 -3.18 -13.48
N VAL A 23 13.16 -2.17 -12.68
CA VAL A 23 11.82 -1.59 -12.82
C VAL A 23 11.80 -0.49 -13.90
N PRO A 24 10.67 -0.20 -14.56
CA PRO A 24 10.60 0.87 -15.57
C PRO A 24 10.91 2.25 -14.99
N ASP A 25 11.49 3.13 -15.81
CA ASP A 25 11.68 4.55 -15.46
C ASP A 25 10.34 5.25 -15.32
N ARG A 26 10.13 5.88 -14.15
CA ARG A 26 8.88 6.56 -13.80
C ARG A 26 9.19 7.93 -13.23
N ASP A 27 8.62 8.97 -13.84
CA ASP A 27 8.58 10.33 -13.29
C ASP A 27 7.09 10.68 -13.11
N VAL A 28 6.62 10.51 -11.88
CA VAL A 28 5.21 10.60 -11.53
C VAL A 28 5.06 11.52 -10.33
N GLU A 29 4.11 12.45 -10.43
CA GLU A 29 3.65 13.32 -9.37
C GLU A 29 2.11 13.30 -9.36
N GLU A 30 1.51 12.84 -8.27
CA GLU A 30 0.06 12.65 -8.17
C GLU A 30 -0.46 13.00 -6.78
N SER A 31 -1.75 13.35 -6.73
CA SER A 31 -2.51 13.59 -5.51
C SER A 31 -3.73 12.69 -5.46
N CYS A 32 -4.08 12.26 -4.26
CA CYS A 32 -5.27 11.47 -3.95
C CYS A 32 -6.03 12.14 -2.80
N GLU A 33 -7.35 12.21 -2.92
CA GLU A 33 -8.22 12.75 -1.88
C GLU A 33 -9.09 11.66 -1.28
N ASN A 34 -9.42 11.82 0.00
CA ASN A 34 -10.31 10.93 0.76
C ASN A 34 -9.94 9.45 0.57
N ALA A 35 -8.65 9.12 0.68
CA ALA A 35 -8.12 7.81 0.35
C ALA A 35 -7.73 7.03 1.61
N LEU A 36 -7.87 5.71 1.55
CA LEU A 36 -7.12 4.84 2.44
C LEU A 36 -5.70 4.72 1.89
N VAL A 37 -4.70 5.20 2.62
CA VAL A 37 -3.28 5.06 2.29
C VAL A 37 -2.72 3.87 3.05
N VAL A 38 -2.22 2.87 2.34
CA VAL A 38 -1.72 1.62 2.90
C VAL A 38 -0.22 1.53 2.65
N PHE A 39 0.54 1.79 3.71
CA PHE A 39 1.96 1.48 3.79
C PHE A 39 2.08 -0.02 4.02
N TYR A 40 2.81 -0.74 3.17
CA TYR A 40 2.97 -2.20 3.28
C TYR A 40 4.44 -2.63 3.29
N HIS A 41 4.72 -3.71 4.03
CA HIS A 41 6.01 -4.37 4.08
C HIS A 41 5.80 -5.90 4.11
N ALA A 42 6.21 -6.60 3.06
CA ALA A 42 6.22 -8.06 3.03
C ALA A 42 7.48 -8.60 3.73
N GLU A 43 7.31 -9.65 4.53
CA GLU A 43 8.36 -10.30 5.32
C GLU A 43 8.71 -11.65 4.71
N GLU A 44 9.90 -12.16 5.00
CA GLU A 44 10.39 -13.43 4.41
C GLU A 44 9.41 -14.61 4.64
N THR A 45 8.79 -14.67 5.82
CA THR A 45 7.81 -15.71 6.19
C THR A 45 6.47 -15.60 5.45
N ASP A 46 6.23 -14.52 4.68
CA ASP A 46 5.02 -14.39 3.88
C ASP A 46 5.07 -15.21 2.60
N VAL A 47 6.27 -15.57 2.13
CA VAL A 47 6.45 -16.38 0.91
C VAL A 47 5.71 -17.71 1.03
N GLU A 48 5.87 -18.39 2.16
CA GLU A 48 5.20 -19.66 2.47
C GLU A 48 3.70 -19.50 2.75
N ARG A 49 3.24 -18.28 3.06
CA ARG A 49 1.87 -17.97 3.48
C ARG A 49 1.11 -17.09 2.48
N ARG A 50 1.60 -16.99 1.23
CA ARG A 50 1.16 -16.05 0.19
C ARG A 50 -0.36 -15.88 0.11
N GLY A 51 -1.10 -16.98 -0.04
CA GLY A 51 -2.56 -16.93 -0.20
C GLY A 51 -3.30 -16.40 1.04
N SER A 52 -2.82 -16.74 2.23
CA SER A 52 -3.38 -16.27 3.50
C SER A 52 -3.12 -14.77 3.69
N VAL A 53 -1.88 -14.34 3.44
CA VAL A 53 -1.46 -12.94 3.55
C VAL A 53 -2.24 -12.07 2.56
N LEU A 54 -2.34 -12.48 1.29
CA LEU A 54 -3.13 -11.77 0.27
C LEU A 54 -4.59 -11.59 0.70
N THR A 55 -5.21 -12.67 1.19
CA THR A 55 -6.61 -12.64 1.63
C THR A 55 -6.80 -11.69 2.81
N LYS A 56 -5.90 -11.74 3.80
CA LYS A 56 -5.93 -10.86 4.97
C LYS A 56 -5.68 -9.40 4.60
N PHE A 57 -4.76 -9.13 3.68
CA PHE A 57 -4.47 -7.79 3.17
C PHE A 57 -5.75 -7.17 2.57
N ILE A 58 -6.37 -7.84 1.60
CA ILE A 58 -7.60 -7.36 0.94
C ILE A 58 -8.74 -7.17 1.94
N LYS A 59 -8.91 -8.09 2.90
CA LYS A 59 -9.94 -7.98 3.94
C LYS A 59 -9.73 -6.75 4.82
N ASN A 60 -8.51 -6.47 5.26
CA ASN A 60 -8.21 -5.28 6.08
C ASN A 60 -8.42 -3.98 5.30
N VAL A 61 -7.98 -3.92 4.03
CA VAL A 61 -8.23 -2.78 3.14
C VAL A 61 -9.72 -2.51 3.02
N LYS A 62 -10.52 -3.53 2.68
CA LYS A 62 -11.98 -3.39 2.53
C LYS A 62 -12.67 -2.99 3.83
N TRP A 63 -12.27 -3.63 4.94
CA TRP A 63 -12.83 -3.33 6.26
C TRP A 63 -12.62 -1.87 6.63
N LEU A 64 -11.38 -1.37 6.55
CA LEU A 64 -11.08 0.00 6.99
C LEU A 64 -11.64 1.04 6.02
N SER A 65 -11.55 0.78 4.72
CA SER A 65 -12.18 1.65 3.70
C SER A 65 -13.69 1.80 3.92
N GLY A 66 -14.36 0.71 4.32
CA GLY A 66 -15.78 0.74 4.65
C GLY A 66 -16.13 1.57 5.89
N LYS A 67 -15.19 1.76 6.83
CA LYS A 67 -15.40 2.63 8.00
C LYS A 67 -15.42 4.12 7.64
N PHE A 68 -14.73 4.48 6.57
CA PHE A 68 -14.66 5.85 6.06
C PHE A 68 -15.46 6.05 4.77
N ASN A 69 -16.23 5.04 4.36
CA ASN A 69 -17.01 5.04 3.11
C ASN A 69 -16.20 5.49 1.87
N THR A 70 -14.94 5.06 1.78
CA THR A 70 -14.07 5.39 0.64
C THR A 70 -13.80 4.19 -0.26
N LYS A 71 -13.59 4.48 -1.54
CA LYS A 71 -13.08 3.55 -2.55
C LYS A 71 -11.75 4.00 -3.16
N ASN A 72 -11.22 5.14 -2.71
CA ASN A 72 -9.91 5.61 -3.12
C ASN A 72 -8.85 4.91 -2.24
N LEU A 73 -7.88 4.29 -2.88
CA LEU A 73 -6.83 3.53 -2.23
C LEU A 73 -5.48 3.97 -2.78
N VAL A 74 -4.55 4.27 -1.88
CA VAL A 74 -3.14 4.42 -2.21
C VAL A 74 -2.38 3.24 -1.64
N LEU A 75 -1.63 2.54 -2.50
CA LEU A 75 -0.69 1.51 -2.09
C LEU A 75 0.72 2.09 -2.13
N HIS A 76 1.41 2.07 -0.98
CA HIS A 76 2.76 2.60 -0.86
C HIS A 76 3.70 1.55 -0.27
N SER A 77 4.70 1.15 -1.06
CA SER A 77 5.74 0.22 -0.61
C SER A 77 6.59 0.88 0.47
N PHE A 78 6.65 0.28 1.67
CA PHE A 78 7.34 0.88 2.80
C PHE A 78 8.08 -0.18 3.64
N ASN A 79 9.29 -0.51 3.19
CA ASN A 79 10.14 -1.56 3.76
C ASN A 79 10.81 -1.21 5.11
N HIS A 80 10.17 -0.38 5.93
CA HIS A 80 10.68 0.05 7.25
C HIS A 80 9.76 -0.35 8.41
N LEU A 81 8.70 -1.13 8.16
CA LEU A 81 7.80 -1.62 9.22
C LEU A 81 8.31 -2.87 9.96
N SER A 82 9.34 -3.54 9.43
CA SER A 82 9.90 -4.79 9.96
C SER A 82 11.40 -4.82 9.74
N SER A 83 12.09 -5.68 10.50
CA SER A 83 13.50 -6.02 10.26
C SER A 83 13.68 -7.17 9.25
N SER A 84 12.64 -7.97 9.00
CA SER A 84 12.61 -8.99 7.94
C SER A 84 11.99 -8.42 6.67
N LYS A 85 12.46 -8.86 5.50
CA LYS A 85 12.01 -8.42 4.19
C LYS A 85 11.88 -9.62 3.24
N ALA A 86 10.76 -9.70 2.52
CA ALA A 86 10.59 -10.65 1.44
C ALA A 86 11.33 -10.20 0.16
N PRO A 87 11.64 -11.14 -0.76
CA PRO A 87 12.11 -10.81 -2.09
C PRO A 87 11.20 -9.79 -2.83
N ALA A 88 11.80 -8.95 -3.67
CA ALA A 88 11.11 -7.85 -4.34
C ALA A 88 10.11 -8.34 -5.39
N ASP A 89 10.46 -9.39 -6.12
CA ASP A 89 9.60 -10.11 -7.07
C ASP A 89 8.34 -10.66 -6.40
N PHE A 90 8.51 -11.37 -5.28
CA PHE A 90 7.40 -11.87 -4.47
C PHE A 90 6.46 -10.74 -4.03
N THR A 91 7.04 -9.64 -3.54
CA THR A 91 6.28 -8.49 -3.05
C THR A 91 5.51 -7.81 -4.19
N GLY A 92 6.16 -7.61 -5.34
CA GLY A 92 5.56 -7.05 -6.54
C GLY A 92 4.38 -7.87 -7.01
N ASP A 93 4.55 -9.19 -7.15
CA ASP A 93 3.49 -10.11 -7.60
C ASP A 93 2.30 -10.16 -6.64
N LEU A 94 2.58 -10.18 -5.33
CA LEU A 94 1.54 -10.19 -4.29
C LEU A 94 0.68 -8.92 -4.34
N ILE A 95 1.31 -7.76 -4.49
CA ILE A 95 0.62 -6.46 -4.52
C ILE A 95 -0.08 -6.22 -5.86
N ALA A 96 0.50 -6.65 -6.97
CA ALA A 96 -0.15 -6.61 -8.28
C ALA A 96 -1.47 -7.40 -8.26
N GLU A 97 -1.47 -8.63 -7.71
CA GLU A 97 -2.69 -9.44 -7.57
C GLU A 97 -3.69 -8.79 -6.60
N ALA A 98 -3.21 -8.21 -5.48
CA ALA A 98 -4.09 -7.51 -4.54
C ALA A 98 -4.80 -6.31 -5.20
N LYS A 99 -4.04 -5.50 -5.96
CA LYS A 99 -4.52 -4.36 -6.72
C LYS A 99 -5.59 -4.75 -7.72
N GLU A 100 -5.34 -5.76 -8.55
CA GLU A 100 -6.31 -6.27 -9.53
C GLU A 100 -7.63 -6.68 -8.85
N ARG A 101 -7.56 -7.48 -7.78
CA ARG A 101 -8.75 -7.93 -7.03
C ARG A 101 -9.50 -6.78 -6.37
N LEU A 102 -8.81 -5.74 -5.90
CA LEU A 102 -9.44 -4.57 -5.31
C LEU A 102 -10.14 -3.73 -6.37
N ILE A 103 -9.51 -3.50 -7.53
CA ILE A 103 -10.12 -2.81 -8.69
C ILE A 103 -11.40 -3.54 -9.14
N HIS A 104 -11.37 -4.86 -9.27
CA HIS A 104 -12.57 -5.66 -9.59
C HIS A 104 -13.72 -5.51 -8.57
N THR A 105 -13.45 -4.98 -7.38
CA THR A 105 -14.47 -4.69 -6.36
C THR A 105 -14.81 -3.21 -6.20
N GLY A 106 -14.47 -2.41 -7.22
CA GLY A 106 -14.83 -1.01 -7.37
C GLY A 106 -13.93 -0.03 -6.64
N PHE A 107 -12.68 -0.41 -6.32
CA PHE A 107 -11.69 0.53 -5.80
C PHE A 107 -10.98 1.28 -6.93
N THR A 108 -10.74 2.57 -6.73
CA THR A 108 -9.80 3.36 -7.50
C THR A 108 -8.45 3.27 -6.81
N VAL A 109 -7.49 2.57 -7.42
CA VAL A 109 -6.20 2.27 -6.80
C VAL A 109 -5.08 3.04 -7.48
N VAL A 110 -4.43 3.90 -6.71
CA VAL A 110 -3.14 4.53 -7.04
C VAL A 110 -2.05 3.78 -6.29
N GLU A 111 -0.91 3.58 -6.95
CA GLU A 111 0.24 2.91 -6.37
C GLU A 111 1.47 3.78 -6.61
N THR A 112 2.16 4.18 -5.55
CA THR A 112 3.44 4.88 -5.72
C THR A 112 4.41 3.93 -6.41
N PRO A 113 5.24 4.39 -7.37
CA PRO A 113 6.11 3.51 -8.15
C PRO A 113 6.91 2.54 -7.27
N PHE A 114 6.69 1.23 -7.48
CA PHE A 114 7.41 0.19 -6.77
C PHE A 114 8.89 0.21 -7.16
N GLY A 115 9.79 0.04 -6.18
CA GLY A 115 11.23 0.14 -6.41
C GLY A 115 11.76 1.58 -6.49
N TYR A 116 10.97 2.57 -6.06
CA TYR A 116 11.39 3.97 -5.98
C TYR A 116 11.34 4.52 -4.56
N LEU A 117 12.26 5.44 -4.27
CA LEU A 117 12.08 6.44 -3.23
C LEU A 117 11.10 7.50 -3.73
N ASN A 118 10.20 7.92 -2.85
CA ASN A 118 9.19 8.93 -3.15
C ASN A 118 9.19 10.00 -2.07
N GLU A 119 9.03 11.25 -2.47
CA GLU A 119 8.54 12.30 -1.58
C GLU A 119 7.04 12.11 -1.37
N TRP A 120 6.54 12.42 -0.19
CA TRP A 120 5.10 12.42 0.05
C TRP A 120 4.68 13.39 1.15
N LYS A 121 3.44 13.85 1.07
CA LYS A 121 2.75 14.62 2.11
C LYS A 121 1.44 13.90 2.42
N ILE A 122 1.11 13.80 3.69
CA ILE A 122 -0.12 13.15 4.15
C ILE A 122 -0.81 14.01 5.20
N HIS A 123 -2.09 14.27 4.98
CA HIS A 123 -3.01 14.71 6.02
C HIS A 123 -3.77 13.47 6.50
N VAL A 124 -3.58 13.09 7.77
CA VAL A 124 -4.30 11.97 8.37
C VAL A 124 -5.51 12.50 9.14
N ALA A 125 -6.68 11.89 8.96
CA ALA A 125 -7.87 12.28 9.71
C ALA A 125 -7.70 12.09 11.23
N GLY A 126 -8.44 12.88 12.01
CA GLY A 126 -8.32 12.92 13.47
C GLY A 126 -8.91 11.71 14.19
N ASP A 127 -9.83 10.99 13.54
CA ASP A 127 -10.51 9.83 14.12
C ASP A 127 -9.52 8.78 14.63
N SER A 128 -9.82 8.16 15.78
CA SER A 128 -8.94 7.13 16.34
C SER A 128 -8.70 5.96 15.38
N LEU A 129 -9.72 5.62 14.58
CA LEU A 129 -9.67 4.55 13.60
C LEU A 129 -8.99 4.97 12.28
N ALA A 130 -8.62 6.24 12.10
CA ALA A 130 -7.97 6.72 10.87
C ALA A 130 -6.51 6.27 10.76
N LYS A 131 -5.99 5.51 11.73
CA LYS A 131 -4.60 5.08 11.84
C LYS A 131 -4.55 3.70 12.47
N VAL A 132 -4.34 2.68 11.65
CA VAL A 132 -4.39 1.27 12.08
C VAL A 132 -3.17 0.52 11.59
N PHE A 133 -2.47 -0.12 12.51
CA PHE A 133 -1.40 -1.07 12.21
C PHE A 133 -1.92 -2.51 12.33
N LYS A 134 -1.47 -3.41 11.45
CA LYS A 134 -1.75 -4.86 11.50
C LYS A 134 -0.54 -5.68 11.08
N GLU A 135 -0.36 -6.80 11.78
CA GLU A 135 0.50 -7.91 11.36
C GLU A 135 -0.40 -9.01 10.78
N LEU A 136 -0.08 -9.49 9.57
CA LEU A 136 -0.92 -10.40 8.78
C LEU A 136 -0.42 -11.84 8.81
#